data_AF-A0A382NQL0-F1
#
_entry.id   AF-A0A382NQL0-F1
#
_cell.length_a   1.000
_cell.length_b   1.000
_cell.length_c   1.000
_cell.angle_alpha   90.00
_cell.angle_beta   90.00
_cell.angle_gamma   90.00
#
_symmetry.space_group_name_H-M   'P 1'
#
loop_
_entity.id
_entity.type
_entity.pdbx_description
1 polymer ?
#
loop_
_entity_poly.entity_id
_entity_poly.type
_entity_poly.pdbx_seq_one_letter_code
_entity_poly.pdbx_strand_id
1 'polypeptide(L)' 'MTMAMDYSDISILDGPELEEEIVIDTKISVEETSDTYGKFVVGPLEPGYGVTLGNPIRRVLYNSLPGTAVTWVKVETV' A
#
# COMPACT_ATOMS: atom_id res chain seq x y z
N MET A 1 38.36 30.70 -43.27
CA MET A 1 38.36 31.01 -41.82
C MET A 1 37.19 30.29 -41.22
N THR A 2 37.39 29.02 -40.87
CA THR A 2 36.37 28.21 -40.21
C THR A 2 36.90 27.96 -38.82
N MET A 3 36.28 28.63 -37.86
CA MET A 3 36.58 28.53 -36.44
C MET A 3 36.09 27.15 -36.01
N ALA A 4 37.01 26.25 -35.64
CA ALA A 4 36.64 25.01 -34.98
C ALA A 4 36.08 25.40 -33.60
N MET A 5 34.81 25.08 -33.34
CA MET A 5 34.28 25.15 -31.98
C MET A 5 34.96 24.06 -31.17
N ASP A 6 35.65 24.48 -30.12
CA ASP A 6 36.27 23.60 -29.15
C ASP A 6 35.16 23.02 -28.26
N TYR A 7 34.92 21.72 -28.38
CA TYR A 7 33.92 20.99 -27.61
C TYR A 7 34.43 20.56 -26.22
N SER A 8 35.61 21.04 -25.79
CA SER A 8 36.18 20.69 -24.49
C SER A 8 35.51 21.38 -23.29
N ASP A 9 34.63 22.37 -23.51
CA ASP A 9 33.91 23.08 -22.44
C ASP A 9 32.52 22.52 -22.09
N ILE A 10 32.06 21.45 -22.74
CA ILE A 10 30.89 20.71 -22.24
C ILE A 10 31.40 19.79 -21.13
N SER A 11 31.43 20.32 -19.90
CA SER A 11 31.57 19.51 -18.71
C SER A 11 30.42 18.50 -18.69
N ILE A 12 30.73 17.22 -18.92
CA ILE A 12 29.82 16.06 -18.80
C ILE A 12 29.49 15.77 -17.31
N LEU A 13 29.40 16.81 -16.48
CA LEU A 13 29.16 16.72 -15.04
C LEU A 13 27.78 17.26 -14.65
N ASP A 14 26.83 17.26 -15.58
CA ASP A 14 25.41 17.54 -15.31
C ASP A 14 24.53 16.49 -16.03
N GLY A 15 25.00 15.24 -16.02
CA GLY A 15 24.12 14.11 -16.32
C GLY A 15 23.03 14.06 -15.26
N PRO A 16 21.76 13.78 -15.62
CA PRO A 16 20.70 13.67 -14.62
C PRO A 16 21.12 12.61 -13.61
N GLU A 17 21.28 13.03 -12.34
CA GLU A 17 21.45 12.11 -11.23
C GLU A 17 20.33 11.07 -11.34
N LEU A 18 20.69 9.81 -11.53
CA LEU A 18 19.71 8.73 -11.51
C LEU A 18 19.19 8.70 -10.07
N GLU A 19 18.03 9.30 -9.84
CA GLU A 19 17.27 9.17 -8.61
C GLU A 19 17.14 7.66 -8.35
N GLU A 20 17.81 7.16 -7.31
CA GLU A 20 17.66 5.78 -6.89
C GLU A 20 16.18 5.59 -6.54
N GLU A 21 15.44 4.95 -7.44
CA GLU A 21 14.04 4.59 -7.19
C GLU A 21 14.04 3.68 -5.96
N ILE A 22 13.56 4.23 -4.84
CA ILE A 22 13.51 3.51 -3.58
C ILE A 22 12.53 2.36 -3.78
N VAL A 23 13.03 1.16 -4.04
CA VAL A 23 12.18 -0.03 -4.20
C VAL A 23 11.62 -0.36 -2.82
N ILE A 24 10.38 0.07 -2.56
CA ILE A 24 9.68 -0.20 -1.31
C ILE A 24 9.23 -1.66 -1.33
N ASP A 25 10.03 -2.53 -0.72
CA ASP A 25 9.68 -3.93 -0.49
C ASP A 25 8.62 -4.03 0.61
N THR A 26 7.34 -4.02 0.21
CA THR A 26 6.21 -4.06 1.12
C THR A 26 6.09 -5.45 1.75
N LYS A 27 6.21 -5.53 3.07
CA LYS A 27 6.06 -6.79 3.83
C LYS A 27 4.80 -6.76 4.68
N ILE A 28 4.25 -7.95 4.89
CA ILE A 28 3.12 -8.19 5.80
C ILE A 28 3.64 -8.99 6.98
N SER A 29 3.51 -8.45 8.18
CA SER A 29 3.79 -9.13 9.45
C SER A 29 2.48 -9.45 10.18
N VAL A 30 2.42 -10.63 10.79
CA VAL A 30 1.33 -11.03 11.69
C VAL A 30 1.83 -10.87 13.11
N GLU A 31 1.29 -9.89 13.83
CA GLU A 31 1.72 -9.59 15.20
C GLU A 31 0.99 -10.47 16.21
N GLU A 32 -0.33 -10.58 16.08
CA GLU A 32 -1.18 -11.31 17.01
C GLU A 32 -2.27 -12.05 16.25
N THR A 33 -2.56 -13.28 16.65
CA THR A 33 -3.67 -14.07 16.11
C THR A 33 -4.29 -14.89 17.23
N SER A 34 -5.59 -14.72 17.38
CA SER A 34 -6.49 -15.42 18.29
C SER A 34 -7.74 -15.82 17.50
N ASP A 35 -8.59 -16.66 18.06
CA ASP A 35 -9.79 -17.17 17.41
C ASP A 35 -10.76 -16.04 16.98
N THR A 36 -10.73 -14.91 17.68
CA THR A 36 -11.63 -13.76 17.43
C THR A 36 -10.91 -12.44 17.14
N TYR A 37 -9.57 -12.41 17.16
CA TYR A 37 -8.79 -11.19 16.96
C TYR A 37 -7.50 -11.47 16.17
N GLY A 38 -7.21 -10.61 15.20
CA GLY A 38 -5.96 -10.65 14.44
C GLY A 38 -5.39 -9.26 14.23
N LYS A 39 -4.08 -9.10 14.43
CA LYS A 39 -3.34 -7.85 14.22
C LYS A 39 -2.31 -8.06 13.12
N PHE A 40 -2.48 -7.34 12.02
CA PHE A 40 -1.61 -7.39 10.85
C PHE A 40 -0.95 -6.03 10.64
N VAL A 41 0.35 -6.03 10.36
CA VAL A 41 1.14 -4.82 10.08
C VAL A 41 1.65 -4.93 8.65
N VAL A 42 1.33 -3.93 7.83
CA VAL A 42 1.78 -3.83 6.44
C VAL A 42 2.68 -2.62 6.30
N GLY A 43 3.90 -2.83 5.82
CA GLY A 43 4.86 -1.76 5.59
C GLY A 43 6.22 -2.28 5.15
N PRO A 44 7.13 -1.39 4.74
CA PRO A 44 6.96 0.05 4.54
C PRO A 44 6.00 0.40 3.39
N LEU A 45 5.30 1.55 3.49
CA LEU A 45 4.42 2.08 2.45
C LEU A 45 4.76 3.55 2.22
N GLU A 46 4.51 4.04 1.00
CA GLU A 46 4.61 5.48 0.71
C GLU A 46 3.59 6.28 1.54
N PRO A 47 3.92 7.54 1.89
CA PRO A 47 2.97 8.44 2.53
C PRO A 47 1.63 8.50 1.75
N GLY A 48 0.52 8.30 2.46
CA GLY A 48 -0.83 8.32 1.88
C GLY A 48 -1.38 6.94 1.47
N TYR A 49 -0.53 5.98 1.10
CA TYR A 49 -0.98 4.64 0.68
C TYR A 49 -1.66 3.85 1.80
N GLY A 50 -1.31 4.13 3.05
CA GLY A 50 -1.98 3.52 4.21
C GLY A 50 -3.49 3.76 4.24
N VAL A 51 -3.96 4.96 3.86
CA VAL A 51 -5.40 5.27 3.80
C VAL A 51 -6.04 4.68 2.55
N THR A 52 -5.33 4.77 1.41
CA THR A 52 -5.76 4.21 0.13
C THR A 52 -6.03 2.71 0.21
N LEU A 53 -5.20 1.96 0.94
CA LEU A 53 -5.37 0.52 1.14
C LEU A 53 -6.24 0.19 2.37
N GLY A 54 -6.05 0.92 3.47
CA GLY A 54 -6.69 0.60 4.75
C GLY A 54 -8.21 0.77 4.74
N ASN A 55 -8.73 1.85 4.15
CA ASN A 55 -10.17 2.09 4.15
C ASN A 55 -10.95 1.05 3.30
N PRO A 56 -10.51 0.69 2.09
CA PRO A 56 -11.10 -0.43 1.35
C PRO A 56 -11.01 -1.77 2.09
N ILE A 57 -9.84 -2.12 2.65
CA ILE A 57 -9.66 -3.39 3.38
C ILE A 57 -10.65 -3.48 4.54
N ARG A 58 -10.81 -2.41 5.32
CA ARG A 58 -11.81 -2.34 6.39
C ARG A 58 -13.22 -2.63 5.86
N ARG A 59 -13.62 -2.02 4.75
CA ARG A 59 -14.96 -2.22 4.17
C ARG A 59 -15.18 -3.65 3.66
N VAL A 60 -14.16 -4.23 3.04
CA VAL A 60 -14.21 -5.62 2.53
C VAL A 60 -14.36 -6.59 3.71
N LEU A 61 -13.59 -6.41 4.78
CA LEU A 61 -13.68 -7.26 5.97
C LEU A 61 -15.06 -7.22 6.64
N TYR A 62 -15.76 -6.09 6.62
CA TYR A 62 -17.11 -6.00 7.19
C TYR A 62 -18.23 -6.46 6.25
N ASN A 63 -18.12 -6.18 4.95
CA ASN A 63 -19.27 -6.30 4.03
C ASN A 63 -19.16 -7.44 3.02
N SER A 64 -17.95 -7.96 2.78
CA SER A 64 -17.71 -8.94 1.71
C SER A 64 -17.47 -10.35 2.23
N LEU A 65 -17.44 -10.53 3.56
CA LEU A 65 -17.34 -11.85 4.16
C LEU A 65 -18.73 -12.52 4.18
N PRO A 66 -18.89 -13.69 3.55
CA PRO A 66 -20.13 -14.43 3.61
C PRO A 66 -20.39 -14.88 5.05
N GLY A 67 -21.57 -14.54 5.58
CA GLY A 67 -22.00 -14.91 6.92
C GLY A 67 -23.46 -15.38 6.90
N THR A 68 -23.87 -16.05 7.97
CA THR A 68 -25.27 -16.40 8.20
C THR A 68 -25.71 -15.76 9.50
N ALA A 69 -26.90 -15.15 9.49
CA ALA A 69 -27.51 -14.54 10.66
C ALA A 69 -28.99 -14.93 10.73
N VAL A 70 -29.54 -14.94 11.94
CA VAL A 70 -30.97 -15.15 12.15
C VAL A 70 -31.72 -13.93 11.60
N THR A 71 -32.56 -14.14 10.59
CA THR A 71 -33.29 -13.05 9.94
C THR A 71 -34.59 -12.72 10.65
N TRP A 72 -35.27 -13.72 11.22
CA TRP A 72 -36.52 -13.52 11.93
C TRP A 72 -36.86 -14.70 12.86
N VAL A 73 -37.64 -14.42 13.92
CA VAL A 73 -38.14 -15.42 14.86
C VAL A 73 -39.62 -15.11 15.16
N LYS A 74 -40.49 -16.13 15.07
CA LYS A 74 -41.84 -16.10 15.67
C LYS A 74 -41.78 -16.80 17.01
N VAL A 75 -42.36 -16.17 18.03
CA VAL A 75 -42.66 -16.84 19.29
C VAL A 75 -44.17 -16.79 19.47
N GLU A 76 -44.79 -17.97 19.58
CA GLU A 76 -46.20 -18.10 19.96
C GLU A 76 -46.26 -18.50 21.44
N THR A 77 -47.00 -17.73 22.22
CA THR A 77 -47.32 -18.05 23.61
C THR A 77 -48.66 -18.75 23.64
N VAL A 78 -48.72 -19.91 24.31
CA VAL A 78 -49.95 -20.68 24.58
C VAL A 78 -50.80 -19.98 25.64
#